data_AF-A0A6A4Q0C8-F1
#
_entry.id   AF-A0A6A4Q0C8-F1
#
_cell.length_a   1.000
_cell.length_b   1.000
_cell.length_c   1.000
_cell.angle_alpha   90.00
_cell.angle_beta   90.00
_cell.angle_gamma   90.00
#
_symmetry.space_group_name_H-M   'P 1'
#
loop_
_entity.id
_entity.type
_entity.pdbx_description
1 polymer ?
#
loop_
_entity_poly.entity_id
_entity_poly.type
_entity_poly.pdbx_seq_one_letter_code
_entity_poly.pdbx_strand_id
1 'polypeptide(L)'
;MFFFDSCFPLQTVDEIYKVASIALSPNVSAQIFMGLMVNPPKPGDISYDQYFRESQGILQSLRRRARIMTDGFNSCRNVVCNFTEGAMYSFPQIKLPPRAIEAAKQAGKVPDVLYCLKLLEATGISTVPGSGFGQKEGVFHLRTTILPAEEDMPAIMDSFKKFNDEFMEQYEHQRGYSRI
;
A
#
# COMPACT_ATOMS: atom_id res chain seq x y z
N MET A 1 -28.11 21.06 -7.26
CA MET A 1 -28.39 20.27 -8.47
C MET A 1 -27.04 19.93 -9.07
N PHE A 2 -26.55 18.71 -8.82
CA PHE A 2 -25.14 18.32 -9.03
C PHE A 2 -24.84 18.01 -10.51
N PHE A 3 -23.59 18.22 -10.89
CA PHE A 3 -22.89 18.06 -12.19
C PHE A 3 -22.99 16.66 -12.87
N PHE A 4 -24.17 16.02 -12.91
CA PHE A 4 -24.32 14.66 -13.47
C PHE A 4 -24.86 14.58 -14.91
N ASP A 5 -25.36 15.69 -15.47
CA ASP A 5 -26.23 15.64 -16.66
C ASP A 5 -25.54 15.38 -18.01
N SER A 6 -24.20 15.37 -18.10
CA SER A 6 -23.53 15.36 -19.41
C SER A 6 -23.00 14.01 -19.88
N CYS A 7 -23.02 12.95 -19.07
CA CYS A 7 -22.35 11.68 -19.41
C CYS A 7 -23.25 10.43 -19.39
N PHE A 8 -24.51 10.54 -18.96
CA PHE A 8 -25.44 9.40 -18.90
C PHE A 8 -26.80 9.75 -19.54
N PRO A 9 -27.55 8.77 -20.07
CA PRO A 9 -28.94 8.97 -20.46
C PRO A 9 -29.78 9.46 -19.26
N LEU A 10 -30.74 10.36 -19.50
CA LEU A 10 -31.57 10.95 -18.45
C LEU A 10 -32.27 9.91 -17.57
N GLN A 11 -32.78 8.82 -18.16
CA GLN A 11 -33.40 7.72 -17.41
C GLN A 11 -32.42 7.06 -16.43
N THR A 12 -31.14 6.97 -16.78
CA THR A 12 -30.10 6.45 -15.88
C THR A 12 -29.82 7.43 -14.75
N VAL A 13 -29.77 8.73 -15.05
CA VAL A 13 -29.61 9.79 -14.03
C VAL A 13 -30.78 9.76 -13.05
N ASP A 14 -32.01 9.58 -13.51
CA ASP A 14 -33.21 9.49 -12.66
C ASP A 14 -33.13 8.31 -11.69
N GLU A 15 -32.74 7.12 -12.16
CA GLU A 15 -32.58 5.95 -11.29
C GLU A 15 -31.41 6.12 -10.30
N ILE A 16 -30.31 6.78 -10.70
CA ILE A 16 -29.22 7.13 -9.79
C ILE A 16 -29.70 8.11 -8.72
N TYR A 17 -30.45 9.15 -9.12
CA TYR A 17 -31.00 10.15 -8.21
C TYR A 17 -31.97 9.53 -7.21
N LYS A 18 -32.84 8.62 -7.68
CA LYS A 18 -33.74 7.85 -6.83
C LYS A 18 -32.98 7.09 -5.74
N VAL A 19 -31.92 6.36 -6.10
CA VAL A 19 -31.07 5.66 -5.11
C VAL A 19 -30.38 6.65 -4.16
N ALA A 20 -29.80 7.73 -4.69
CA ALA A 20 -29.06 8.71 -3.89
C ALA A 20 -29.97 9.45 -2.89
N SER A 21 -31.21 9.72 -3.25
CA SER A 21 -32.18 10.44 -2.42
C SER A 21 -32.54 9.70 -1.12
N ILE A 22 -32.37 8.38 -1.07
CA ILE A 22 -32.56 7.57 0.15
C ILE A 22 -31.58 8.01 1.25
N ALA A 23 -30.39 8.48 0.87
CA ALA A 23 -29.37 9.00 1.78
C ALA A 23 -29.48 10.52 2.03
N LEU A 24 -30.53 11.19 1.52
CA LEU A 24 -30.73 12.65 1.51
C LEU A 24 -29.64 13.41 0.74
N SER A 25 -28.47 13.59 1.35
CA SER A 25 -27.29 14.21 0.75
C SER A 25 -26.02 13.92 1.57
N PRO A 26 -24.82 14.02 0.97
CA PRO A 26 -23.57 14.03 1.72
C PRO A 26 -23.51 15.20 2.70
N ASN A 27 -22.74 15.07 3.78
CA ASN A 27 -22.58 16.17 4.73
C ASN A 27 -22.00 17.43 4.06
N VAL A 28 -22.49 18.61 4.49
CA VAL A 28 -22.14 19.90 3.86
C VAL A 28 -20.64 20.18 3.93
N SER A 29 -19.97 19.82 5.03
CA SER A 29 -18.52 20.00 5.16
C SER A 29 -17.75 19.25 4.07
N ALA A 30 -18.10 18.00 3.77
CA ALA A 30 -17.49 17.22 2.70
C ALA A 30 -17.77 17.82 1.32
N GLN A 31 -18.97 18.38 1.09
CA GLN A 31 -19.28 19.10 -0.13
C GLN A 31 -18.39 20.35 -0.29
N ILE A 32 -18.17 21.11 0.80
CA ILE A 32 -17.25 22.26 0.82
C ILE A 32 -15.82 21.81 0.54
N PHE A 33 -15.31 20.78 1.24
CA PHE A 33 -13.97 20.24 1.02
C PHE A 33 -13.77 19.79 -0.43
N MET A 34 -14.76 19.12 -1.03
CA MET A 34 -14.71 18.74 -2.44
C MET A 34 -14.62 19.96 -3.35
N GLY A 35 -15.42 21.00 -3.08
CA GLY A 35 -15.36 22.28 -3.78
C GLY A 35 -13.97 22.93 -3.73
N LEU A 36 -13.31 22.89 -2.56
CA LEU A 36 -11.94 23.40 -2.40
C LEU A 36 -10.91 22.54 -3.15
N MET A 37 -11.06 21.21 -3.14
CA MET A 37 -10.14 20.29 -3.85
C MET A 37 -10.19 20.45 -5.37
N VAL A 38 -11.38 20.69 -5.95
CA VAL A 38 -11.54 20.84 -7.40
C VAL A 38 -11.35 22.28 -7.90
N ASN A 39 -11.29 23.26 -7.00
CA ASN A 39 -11.07 24.67 -7.32
C ASN A 39 -9.98 25.28 -6.41
N PRO A 40 -8.71 24.87 -6.58
CA PRO A 40 -7.59 25.39 -5.80
C PRO A 40 -7.31 26.88 -6.10
N PRO A 41 -6.53 27.57 -5.24
CA PRO A 41 -6.06 28.92 -5.52
C PRO A 41 -5.36 29.03 -6.89
N LYS A 42 -5.57 30.15 -7.58
CA LYS A 42 -5.03 30.45 -8.90
C LYS A 42 -3.89 31.48 -8.83
N PRO A 43 -3.01 31.55 -9.85
CA PRO A 43 -2.00 32.59 -9.91
C PRO A 43 -2.61 33.99 -9.71
N GLY A 44 -2.10 34.74 -8.73
CA GLY A 44 -2.62 36.05 -8.32
C GLY A 44 -3.47 36.03 -7.04
N ASP A 45 -3.96 34.86 -6.60
CA ASP A 45 -4.64 34.73 -5.31
C ASP A 45 -3.64 34.83 -4.15
N ILE A 46 -4.07 35.42 -3.03
CA ILE A 46 -3.24 35.71 -1.85
C ILE A 46 -2.52 34.46 -1.32
N SER A 47 -3.17 33.28 -1.39
CA SER A 47 -2.63 32.02 -0.87
C SER A 47 -2.01 31.11 -1.94
N TYR A 48 -1.92 31.54 -3.20
CA TYR A 48 -1.45 30.69 -4.31
C TYR A 48 -0.04 30.16 -4.08
N ASP A 49 0.92 31.04 -3.78
CA ASP A 49 2.33 30.65 -3.63
C ASP A 49 2.56 29.74 -2.43
N GLN A 50 1.78 29.90 -1.35
CA GLN A 50 1.83 29.01 -0.21
C GLN A 50 1.28 27.64 -0.58
N TYR A 51 0.06 27.58 -1.12
CA TYR A 51 -0.59 26.35 -1.55
C TYR A 51 0.29 25.55 -2.53
N PHE A 52 0.86 26.23 -3.54
CA PHE A 52 1.71 25.58 -4.54
C PHE A 52 2.98 24.98 -3.91
N ARG A 53 3.67 25.74 -3.04
CA ARG A 53 4.88 25.25 -2.35
C ARG A 53 4.59 24.05 -1.46
N GLU A 54 3.53 24.11 -0.66
CA GLU A 54 3.13 23.01 0.22
C GLU A 54 2.75 21.76 -0.58
N SER A 55 1.89 21.92 -1.59
CA SER A 55 1.45 20.81 -2.46
C SER A 55 2.62 20.14 -3.17
N GLN A 56 3.53 20.92 -3.74
CA GLN A 56 4.73 20.39 -4.39
C GLN A 56 5.67 19.72 -3.38
N GLY A 57 5.84 20.30 -2.19
CA GLY A 57 6.65 19.72 -1.12
C GLY A 57 6.16 18.33 -0.71
N ILE A 58 4.84 18.18 -0.52
CA ILE A 58 4.21 16.89 -0.17
C ILE A 58 4.41 15.86 -1.29
N LEU A 59 4.18 16.23 -2.55
CA LEU A 59 4.36 15.32 -3.69
C LEU A 59 5.81 14.89 -3.87
N GLN A 60 6.77 15.81 -3.70
CA GLN A 60 8.19 15.50 -3.75
C GLN A 60 8.60 14.58 -2.60
N SER A 61 8.06 14.80 -1.40
CA SER A 61 8.25 13.92 -0.25
C SER A 61 7.74 12.51 -0.53
N LEU A 62 6.51 12.36 -1.03
CA LEU A 62 5.96 11.06 -1.39
C LEU A 62 6.82 10.35 -2.45
N ARG A 63 7.37 11.08 -3.42
CA ARG A 63 8.29 10.51 -4.42
C ARG A 63 9.61 10.04 -3.82
N ARG A 64 10.20 10.77 -2.88
CA ARG A 64 11.42 10.33 -2.16
C ARG A 64 11.15 9.08 -1.33
N ARG A 65 10.03 9.08 -0.60
CA ARG A 65 9.56 7.94 0.19
C ARG A 65 9.30 6.70 -0.66
N ALA A 66 8.67 6.86 -1.82
CA ALA A 66 8.50 5.78 -2.80
C ALA A 66 9.83 5.16 -3.24
N ARG A 67 10.86 5.99 -3.48
CA ARG A 67 12.20 5.50 -3.84
C ARG A 67 12.85 4.75 -2.69
N ILE A 68 12.88 5.32 -1.48
CA ILE A 68 13.47 4.68 -0.30
C ILE A 68 12.86 3.30 -0.07
N MET A 69 11.53 3.20 -0.09
CA MET A 69 10.84 1.92 0.09
C MET A 69 11.13 0.93 -1.05
N THR A 70 11.08 1.39 -2.31
CA THR A 70 11.33 0.52 -3.48
C THR A 70 12.76 -0.02 -3.48
N ASP A 71 13.74 0.85 -3.28
CA ASP A 71 15.16 0.50 -3.24
C ASP A 71 15.46 -0.41 -2.04
N GLY A 72 14.86 -0.09 -0.88
CA GLY A 72 14.94 -0.91 0.33
C GLY A 72 14.43 -2.33 0.09
N PHE A 73 13.23 -2.49 -0.47
CA PHE A 73 12.68 -3.80 -0.83
C PHE A 73 13.54 -4.54 -1.84
N ASN A 74 14.00 -3.87 -2.91
CA ASN A 74 14.85 -4.50 -3.93
C ASN A 74 16.24 -4.87 -3.41
N SER A 75 16.66 -4.31 -2.26
CA SER A 75 17.88 -4.74 -1.57
C SER A 75 17.70 -5.97 -0.68
N CYS A 76 16.45 -6.40 -0.44
CA CYS A 76 16.13 -7.55 0.40
C CYS A 76 16.22 -8.85 -0.40
N ARG A 77 16.65 -9.92 0.27
CA ARG A 77 16.76 -11.23 -0.36
C ARG A 77 15.39 -11.74 -0.83
N ASN A 78 15.34 -12.27 -2.06
CA ASN A 78 14.13 -12.86 -2.63
C ASN A 78 12.92 -11.90 -2.72
N VAL A 79 13.15 -10.59 -2.69
CA VAL A 79 12.11 -9.57 -2.85
C VAL A 79 12.31 -8.84 -4.17
N VAL A 80 11.22 -8.60 -4.89
CA VAL A 80 11.20 -7.73 -6.07
C VAL A 80 10.06 -6.73 -5.92
N CYS A 81 10.37 -5.45 -6.01
CA CYS A 81 9.40 -4.36 -5.92
C CYS A 81 9.49 -3.47 -7.14
N ASN A 82 8.36 -3.30 -7.82
CA ASN A 82 8.22 -2.27 -8.84
C ASN A 82 8.19 -0.90 -8.15
N PHE A 83 8.67 0.13 -8.87
CA PHE A 83 8.61 1.49 -8.38
C PHE A 83 7.15 1.95 -8.24
N THR A 84 6.82 2.55 -7.10
CA THR A 84 5.51 3.17 -6.86
C THR A 84 5.43 4.49 -7.66
N GLU A 85 4.89 4.43 -8.88
CA GLU A 85 4.72 5.59 -9.75
C GLU A 85 3.67 6.59 -9.25
N GLY A 86 2.71 6.12 -8.45
CA GLY A 86 1.61 6.92 -7.91
C GLY A 86 0.89 6.23 -6.75
N ALA A 87 -0.18 6.87 -6.26
CA ALA A 87 -0.88 6.48 -5.03
C ALA A 87 0.06 6.47 -3.80
N MET A 88 -0.22 5.60 -2.83
CA MET A 88 0.44 5.58 -1.51
C MET A 88 0.91 4.19 -1.09
N TYR A 89 0.95 3.23 -2.01
CA TYR A 89 1.20 1.83 -1.70
C TYR A 89 2.34 1.23 -2.53
N SER A 90 3.14 0.38 -1.89
CA SER A 90 4.08 -0.52 -2.56
C SER A 90 3.55 -1.95 -2.46
N PHE A 91 3.81 -2.75 -3.49
CA PHE A 91 3.33 -4.12 -3.61
C PHE A 91 4.47 -5.09 -3.96
N PRO A 92 5.48 -5.24 -3.08
CA PRO A 92 6.61 -6.14 -3.33
C PRO A 92 6.15 -7.59 -3.45
N GLN A 93 6.73 -8.28 -4.42
CA GLN A 93 6.66 -9.73 -4.56
C GLN A 93 7.72 -10.36 -3.64
N ILE A 94 7.30 -11.31 -2.81
CA ILE A 94 8.17 -12.12 -1.97
C ILE A 94 8.26 -13.53 -2.56
N LYS A 95 9.45 -13.92 -3.00
CA LYS A 95 9.71 -15.27 -3.52
C LYS A 95 9.96 -16.22 -2.35
N LEU A 96 8.88 -16.74 -1.79
CA LEU A 96 8.92 -17.60 -0.61
C LEU A 96 9.59 -18.96 -0.93
N PRO A 97 10.48 -19.48 -0.06
CA PRO A 97 11.04 -20.82 -0.20
C PRO A 97 9.95 -21.91 -0.10
N PRO A 98 10.12 -23.07 -0.77
CA PRO A 98 9.15 -24.17 -0.72
C PRO A 98 8.77 -24.60 0.71
N ARG A 99 9.72 -24.60 1.64
CA ARG A 99 9.46 -24.96 3.05
C ARG A 99 8.61 -23.93 3.78
N ALA A 100 8.72 -22.64 3.45
CA ALA A 100 7.84 -21.62 4.00
C ALA A 100 6.39 -21.84 3.52
N ILE A 101 6.23 -22.25 2.26
CA ILE A 101 4.94 -22.61 1.68
C ILE A 101 4.35 -23.86 2.37
N GLU A 102 5.17 -24.89 2.61
CA GLU A 102 4.76 -26.09 3.36
C GLU A 102 4.40 -25.77 4.80
N ALA A 103 5.20 -24.95 5.49
CA ALA A 103 4.91 -24.52 6.86
C ALA A 103 3.60 -23.73 6.94
N ALA A 104 3.32 -22.87 5.96
CA ALA A 104 2.05 -22.17 5.87
C ALA A 104 0.89 -23.15 5.70
N LYS A 105 1.03 -24.15 4.82
CA LYS A 105 0.04 -25.21 4.63
C LYS A 105 -0.21 -26.01 5.91
N GLN A 106 0.85 -26.39 6.63
CA GLN A 106 0.73 -27.09 7.93
C GLN A 106 0.03 -26.24 8.99
N ALA A 107 0.26 -24.92 8.97
CA ALA A 107 -0.42 -23.97 9.84
C ALA A 107 -1.84 -23.59 9.38
N GLY A 108 -2.34 -24.17 8.28
CA GLY A 108 -3.64 -23.83 7.70
C GLY A 108 -3.72 -22.39 7.19
N LYS A 109 -2.61 -21.83 6.70
CA LYS A 109 -2.50 -20.43 6.22
C LYS A 109 -2.05 -20.37 4.77
N VAL A 110 -2.46 -19.30 4.08
CA VAL A 110 -1.87 -18.93 2.79
C VAL A 110 -0.42 -18.46 3.04
N PRO A 111 0.56 -18.76 2.17
CA PRO A 111 1.97 -18.46 2.43
C PRO A 111 2.29 -16.99 2.72
N ASP A 112 1.66 -16.04 2.02
CA ASP A 112 1.83 -14.61 2.29
C ASP A 112 1.22 -14.16 3.63
N VAL A 113 0.12 -14.78 4.07
CA VAL A 113 -0.47 -14.57 5.40
C VAL A 113 0.52 -15.01 6.48
N LEU A 114 1.17 -16.18 6.32
CA LEU A 114 2.20 -16.62 7.25
C LEU A 114 3.35 -15.61 7.31
N TYR A 115 3.85 -15.17 6.17
CA TYR A 115 4.95 -14.18 6.11
C TYR A 115 4.57 -12.86 6.80
N CYS A 116 3.39 -12.31 6.52
CA CYS A 116 2.92 -11.05 7.12
C CYS A 116 2.72 -11.18 8.65
N LEU A 117 2.21 -12.32 9.13
CA LEU A 117 2.09 -12.57 10.57
C LEU A 117 3.45 -12.67 11.25
N LYS A 118 4.40 -13.38 10.63
CA LYS A 118 5.77 -13.51 11.14
C LYS A 118 6.50 -12.16 11.17
N LEU A 119 6.29 -11.34 10.14
CA LEU A 119 6.82 -9.97 10.08
C LEU A 119 6.28 -9.14 11.24
N LEU A 120 4.95 -9.17 11.44
CA LEU A 120 4.30 -8.44 12.53
C LEU A 120 4.80 -8.90 13.91
N GLU A 121 4.89 -10.20 14.14
CA GLU A 121 5.39 -10.79 15.40
C GLU A 121 6.82 -10.35 15.72
N ALA A 122 7.69 -10.28 14.72
CA ALA A 122 9.11 -9.98 14.90
C ALA A 122 9.43 -8.48 14.98
N THR A 123 8.67 -7.64 14.28
CA THR A 123 9.05 -6.23 14.03
C THR A 123 7.99 -5.22 14.46
N GLY A 124 6.74 -5.65 14.66
CA GLY A 124 5.60 -4.75 14.80
C GLY A 124 5.11 -4.14 13.49
N ILE A 125 5.76 -4.42 12.35
CA ILE A 125 5.35 -3.90 11.04
C ILE A 125 4.11 -4.65 10.56
N SER A 126 2.99 -3.94 10.45
CA SER A 126 1.73 -4.47 9.94
C SER A 126 1.61 -4.25 8.43
N THR A 127 1.50 -5.35 7.68
CA THR A 127 1.30 -5.36 6.23
C THR A 127 0.05 -6.16 5.86
N VAL A 128 -0.50 -5.92 4.67
CA VAL A 128 -1.65 -6.69 4.18
C VAL A 128 -1.15 -7.78 3.20
N PRO A 129 -1.50 -9.06 3.40
CA PRO A 129 -1.07 -10.14 2.50
C PRO A 129 -1.70 -10.00 1.10
N GLY A 130 -0.94 -10.35 0.07
CA GLY A 130 -1.34 -10.25 -1.34
C GLY A 130 -2.59 -11.05 -1.69
N SER A 131 -2.82 -12.15 -1.00
CA SER A 131 -3.97 -13.05 -1.17
C SER A 131 -5.32 -12.36 -0.93
N GLY A 132 -5.35 -11.27 -0.16
CA GLY A 132 -6.54 -10.43 0.01
C GLY A 132 -6.91 -9.59 -1.22
N PHE A 133 -6.00 -9.43 -2.19
CA PHE A 133 -6.19 -8.61 -3.39
C PHE A 133 -6.41 -9.44 -4.66
N GLY A 134 -6.22 -10.75 -4.58
CA GLY A 134 -6.06 -11.61 -5.76
C GLY A 134 -4.65 -11.48 -6.34
N GLN A 135 -4.03 -12.62 -6.66
CA GLN A 135 -2.70 -12.68 -7.24
C GLN A 135 -2.54 -13.97 -8.05
N LYS A 136 -1.56 -14.00 -8.95
CA LYS A 136 -1.25 -15.20 -9.74
C LYS A 136 -0.89 -16.36 -8.82
N GLU A 137 -1.35 -17.57 -9.15
CA GLU A 137 -1.01 -18.79 -8.43
C GLU A 137 0.51 -18.98 -8.35
N GLY A 138 1.00 -19.39 -7.16
CA GLY A 138 2.43 -19.56 -6.88
C GLY A 138 3.21 -18.26 -6.71
N VAL A 139 2.56 -17.09 -6.75
CA VAL A 139 3.17 -15.79 -6.52
C VAL A 139 2.60 -15.18 -5.24
N PHE A 140 3.46 -14.59 -4.43
CA PHE A 140 3.11 -14.04 -3.13
C PHE A 140 3.56 -12.59 -3.03
N HIS A 141 2.69 -11.74 -2.51
CA HIS A 141 2.97 -10.32 -2.30
C HIS A 141 2.59 -9.90 -0.90
N LEU A 142 3.01 -8.70 -0.54
CA LEU A 142 2.40 -7.92 0.55
C LEU A 142 2.16 -6.51 0.06
N ARG A 143 1.17 -5.83 0.64
CA ARG A 143 0.94 -4.39 0.47
C ARG A 143 1.43 -3.66 1.72
N THR A 144 2.23 -2.62 1.50
CA THR A 144 2.62 -1.66 2.53
C THR A 144 2.41 -0.22 2.05
N THR A 145 2.52 0.75 2.95
CA THR A 145 2.36 2.19 2.63
C THR A 145 3.70 2.91 2.53
N ILE A 146 3.73 4.00 1.77
CA ILE A 146 4.85 4.96 1.73
C ILE A 146 4.58 6.18 2.64
N LEU A 147 3.68 6.03 3.61
CA LEU A 147 3.19 7.11 4.46
C LEU A 147 3.98 7.40 5.74
N PRO A 148 4.85 6.50 6.29
CA PRO A 148 5.74 6.88 7.38
C PRO A 148 6.55 8.15 7.08
N ALA A 149 7.01 8.83 8.13
CA ALA A 149 7.87 10.00 7.99
C ALA A 149 9.18 9.62 7.29
N GLU A 150 9.77 10.56 6.55
CA GLU A 150 11.00 10.31 5.78
C GLU A 150 12.15 9.86 6.68
N GLU A 151 12.26 10.44 7.88
CA GLU A 151 13.27 10.07 8.87
C GLU A 151 13.12 8.65 9.44
N ASP A 152 11.91 8.09 9.47
CA ASP A 152 11.64 6.78 10.05
C ASP A 152 11.86 5.63 9.05
N MET A 153 11.79 5.93 7.75
CA MET A 153 11.86 4.92 6.69
C MET A 153 13.13 4.07 6.70
N PRO A 154 14.35 4.63 6.92
CA PRO A 154 15.55 3.81 7.01
C PRO A 154 15.46 2.74 8.10
N ALA A 155 15.00 3.11 9.30
CA ALA A 155 14.86 2.16 10.42
C ALA A 155 13.81 1.09 10.14
N ILE A 156 12.68 1.46 9.52
CA ILE A 156 11.64 0.51 9.10
C ILE A 156 12.20 -0.49 8.08
N MET A 157 12.95 -0.01 7.08
CA MET A 157 13.53 -0.86 6.05
C MET A 157 14.64 -1.77 6.58
N ASP A 158 15.46 -1.29 7.51
CA ASP A 158 16.47 -2.11 8.18
C ASP A 158 15.81 -3.23 9.00
N SER A 159 14.74 -2.90 9.74
CA SER A 159 13.96 -3.90 10.48
C SER A 159 13.31 -4.92 9.56
N PHE A 160 12.72 -4.48 8.45
CA PHE A 160 12.13 -5.38 7.46
C PHE A 160 13.19 -6.29 6.84
N LYS A 161 14.33 -5.73 6.42
CA LYS A 161 15.42 -6.48 5.80
C LYS A 161 15.98 -7.55 6.72
N LYS A 162 16.26 -7.19 7.98
CA LYS A 162 16.71 -8.13 9.00
C LYS A 162 15.73 -9.29 9.15
N PHE A 163 14.44 -8.98 9.33
CA PHE A 163 13.41 -10.02 9.41
C PHE A 163 13.37 -10.89 8.15
N ASN A 164 13.41 -10.28 6.97
CA ASN A 164 13.33 -11.00 5.71
C ASN A 164 14.51 -11.97 5.57
N ASP A 165 15.72 -11.51 5.86
CA ASP A 165 16.92 -12.33 5.72
C ASP A 165 16.91 -13.52 6.71
N GLU A 166 16.52 -13.28 7.96
CA GLU A 166 16.33 -14.33 8.98
C GLU A 166 15.23 -15.33 8.58
N PHE A 167 14.10 -14.84 8.06
CA PHE A 167 13.01 -15.68 7.57
C PHE A 167 13.47 -16.55 6.39
N MET A 168 14.18 -15.97 5.42
CA MET A 168 14.69 -16.72 4.27
C MET A 168 15.70 -17.79 4.74
N GLU A 169 16.62 -17.46 5.63
CA GLU A 169 17.59 -18.40 6.18
C GLU A 169 16.91 -19.58 6.90
N GLN A 170 15.92 -19.29 7.75
CA GLN A 170 15.16 -20.30 8.50
C GLN A 170 14.50 -21.33 7.59
N TYR A 171 13.96 -20.91 6.44
CA TYR A 171 13.20 -21.77 5.53
C TYR A 171 14.04 -22.32 4.36
N GLU A 172 15.28 -21.90 4.18
CA GLU A 172 16.18 -22.44 3.16
C GLU A 172 17.12 -23.52 3.68
N HIS A 173 17.72 -23.36 4.87
CA HIS A 173 18.72 -24.30 5.38
C HIS A 173 18.12 -25.37 6.31
N GLN A 174 18.53 -26.63 6.12
CA GLN A 174 18.53 -27.62 7.21
C GLN A 174 19.98 -27.81 7.64
N ARG A 175 20.31 -27.50 8.90
CA ARG A 175 21.23 -28.40 9.61
C ARG A 175 20.42 -29.65 9.90
N GLY A 176 20.60 -30.69 9.09
CA GLY A 176 20.09 -32.01 9.40
C GLY A 176 20.74 -32.50 10.69
N TYR A 177 20.09 -32.31 11.84
CA TYR A 177 20.34 -33.17 12.98
C TYR A 177 19.55 -34.47 12.74
N SER A 178 20.19 -35.37 12.00
CA SER A 178 19.88 -36.79 12.12
C SER A 178 20.33 -37.19 13.53
N ARG A 179 19.40 -37.32 14.48
CA ARG A 179 19.68 -38.05 15.72
C ARG A 179 19.75 -39.52 15.34
N ILE A 180 20.97 -40.02 15.21
CA ILE A 180 21.29 -41.42 15.51
C ILE A 180 21.29 -41.55 17.03
#